data_AF-A0A9P9NB90-F1
#
_entry.id   AF-A0A9P9NB90-F1
#
_cell.length_a   1.000
_cell.length_b   1.000
_cell.length_c   1.000
_cell.angle_alpha   90.00
_cell.angle_beta   90.00
_cell.angle_gamma   90.00
#
_symmetry.space_group_name_H-M   'P 1'
#
loop_
_entity.id
_entity.type
_entity.pdbx_description
1 polymer ?
#
loop_
_entity_poly.entity_id
_entity_poly.type
_entity_poly.pdbx_seq_one_letter_code
_entity_poly.pdbx_strand_id
1 'polypeptide(L)'
;MYQPLYHATLPTLTAHSNFERETSLSPFPYQPSRHTLRKTPGKHSPQLQDRQASARPFRACSRLFWRRVQFGVTLPRITRRKRQLTVNVAMSEAGKDEAAKPAQAAVKDRMDGIQKSVQRFEIVLKILDGQLSGLGEDIVKQTTERDDAILAHANLYKENDGLYEQMENDRSVYFRSFNSVKEENSELFEDKRCVVWENEALKKKIETLEADRTVLERLQKESMRRMARLSGLRAMRRLILLSLNIYRELSGSSFWGLIRMLLCNTGMRTCLAYVRRASYRGSCVQSLFLELDTFATTLREPCLPSIRALHDKCEKDRVIQSLKGEVEVCKTKVETLRGIEDKYLQENAGLVQEKTALQSRLSELEDRNNALESSNMNAKIRIEQYAELDKEAHRLRTDLVEIQQKTAANEANSRRQLTRTKH
;
A
#
# COMPACT_ATOMS: atom_id res chain seq x y z
N MET A 1 67.80 13.13 -26.48
CA MET A 1 66.43 13.68 -26.41
C MET A 1 65.48 12.56 -26.01
N TYR A 2 65.22 12.41 -24.71
CA TYR A 2 64.17 11.55 -24.18
C TYR A 2 63.63 12.23 -22.91
N GLN A 3 62.33 12.55 -22.91
CA GLN A 3 61.61 13.07 -21.74
C GLN A 3 61.17 11.90 -20.85
N PRO A 4 61.18 12.04 -19.51
CA PRO A 4 60.51 11.11 -18.61
C PRO A 4 59.14 11.61 -18.15
N LEU A 5 58.17 10.69 -18.28
CA LEU A 5 57.09 10.30 -17.36
C LEU A 5 56.51 11.33 -16.36
N TYR A 6 55.22 11.62 -16.55
CA TYR A 6 54.31 12.22 -15.57
C TYR A 6 53.99 11.24 -14.43
N HIS A 7 54.16 11.68 -13.19
CA HIS A 7 53.53 11.11 -12.00
C HIS A 7 52.11 11.68 -11.87
N ALA A 8 51.10 10.81 -11.85
CA ALA A 8 49.75 11.15 -11.40
C ALA A 8 49.55 10.64 -9.97
N THR A 9 49.29 11.58 -9.07
CA THR A 9 48.93 11.41 -7.68
C THR A 9 47.47 10.95 -7.55
N LEU A 10 47.24 9.85 -6.83
CA LEU A 10 45.91 9.44 -6.36
C LEU A 10 45.57 10.18 -5.06
N PRO A 11 44.34 10.69 -4.88
CA PRO A 11 43.90 11.21 -3.60
C PRO A 11 43.41 10.09 -2.67
N THR A 12 43.97 10.06 -1.48
CA THR A 12 43.54 9.24 -0.34
C THR A 12 42.21 9.80 0.19
N LEU A 13 41.11 9.06 0.01
CA LEU A 13 39.86 9.35 0.71
C LEU A 13 39.84 8.59 2.04
N THR A 14 40.02 9.34 3.11
CA THR A 14 39.86 8.95 4.50
C THR A 14 38.40 8.63 4.81
N ALA A 15 38.17 7.41 5.29
CA ALA A 15 36.91 6.97 5.87
C ALA A 15 36.67 7.66 7.22
N HIS A 16 35.64 8.50 7.31
CA HIS A 16 35.08 8.96 8.57
C HIS A 16 34.00 7.98 9.01
N SER A 17 34.32 7.14 10.00
CA SER A 17 33.35 6.35 10.76
C SER A 17 32.73 7.25 11.84
N ASN A 18 31.52 7.76 11.60
CA ASN A 18 30.71 8.36 12.65
C ASN A 18 29.96 7.24 13.39
N PHE A 19 30.37 7.06 14.63
CA PHE A 19 29.84 6.15 15.62
C PHE A 19 28.71 6.89 16.34
N GLU A 20 27.46 6.74 15.88
CA GLU A 20 26.29 7.22 16.62
C GLU A 20 25.79 6.15 17.59
N ARG A 21 25.61 6.60 18.83
CA ARG A 21 25.22 5.83 20.01
C ARG A 21 23.81 5.27 19.87
N GLU A 22 23.69 3.97 20.07
CA GLU A 22 22.44 3.30 20.40
C GLU A 22 21.90 3.83 21.74
N THR A 23 20.75 4.50 21.69
CA THR A 23 19.89 4.73 22.84
C THR A 23 19.05 3.48 23.08
N SER A 24 19.40 2.75 24.13
CA SER A 24 18.61 1.67 24.71
C SER A 24 17.24 2.18 25.17
N LEU A 25 16.17 1.76 24.49
CA LEU A 25 14.80 1.82 25.01
C LEU A 25 14.37 0.40 25.41
N SER A 26 13.99 0.30 26.67
CA SER A 26 13.50 -0.90 27.38
C SER A 26 12.29 -1.55 26.71
N PRO A 27 12.14 -2.88 26.76
CA PRO A 27 10.92 -3.56 26.34
C PRO A 27 9.87 -3.54 27.45
N PHE A 28 8.70 -2.93 27.18
CA PHE A 28 7.49 -3.17 27.96
C PHE A 28 6.95 -4.58 27.69
N PRO A 29 6.51 -5.33 28.71
CA PRO A 29 5.94 -6.66 28.49
C PRO A 29 4.48 -6.54 28.05
N TYR A 30 4.19 -6.94 26.83
CA TYR A 30 2.81 -7.15 26.36
C TYR A 30 2.38 -8.58 26.75
N GLN A 31 1.49 -8.71 27.73
CA GLN A 31 0.80 -9.96 28.03
C GLN A 31 -0.36 -10.16 27.06
N PRO A 32 -0.51 -11.32 26.39
CA PRO A 32 -1.73 -11.65 25.68
C PRO A 32 -2.76 -12.25 26.64
N SER A 33 -3.87 -11.54 26.84
CA SER A 33 -5.06 -12.03 27.51
C SER A 33 -5.65 -13.23 26.75
N ARG A 34 -5.57 -14.42 27.36
CA ARG A 34 -6.27 -15.62 26.92
C ARG A 34 -7.77 -15.46 27.15
N HIS A 35 -8.53 -15.14 26.10
CA HIS A 35 -9.97 -15.38 26.09
C HIS A 35 -10.26 -16.77 25.51
N THR A 36 -10.68 -17.67 26.39
CA THR A 36 -11.22 -18.99 26.07
C THR A 36 -12.61 -18.84 25.45
N LEU A 37 -12.70 -18.89 24.12
CA LEU A 37 -13.97 -19.05 23.42
C LEU A 37 -14.45 -20.49 23.60
N ARG A 38 -15.47 -20.62 24.46
CA ARG A 38 -16.23 -21.81 24.78
C ARG A 38 -17.00 -22.25 23.52
N LYS A 39 -16.67 -23.43 22.99
CA LYS A 39 -17.44 -24.10 21.92
C LYS A 39 -18.83 -24.48 22.45
N THR A 40 -19.88 -24.01 21.78
CA THR A 40 -21.22 -24.60 21.84
C THR A 40 -21.44 -25.46 20.58
N PRO A 41 -21.99 -26.68 20.70
CA PRO A 41 -22.39 -27.48 19.56
C PRO A 41 -23.92 -27.42 19.37
N GLY A 42 -24.35 -27.37 18.10
CA GLY A 42 -25.72 -27.63 17.68
C GLY A 42 -26.19 -26.59 16.67
N LYS A 43 -27.00 -26.90 15.67
CA LYS A 43 -27.65 -28.12 15.17
C LYS A 43 -28.44 -27.61 13.93
N HIS A 44 -28.51 -28.39 12.85
CA HIS A 44 -29.61 -28.44 11.84
C HIS A 44 -30.11 -27.10 11.25
N SER A 45 -30.09 -26.75 9.95
CA SER A 45 -30.45 -27.40 8.66
C SER A 45 -30.75 -26.21 7.68
N PRO A 46 -31.27 -26.36 6.44
CA PRO A 46 -30.94 -27.23 5.31
C PRO A 46 -30.60 -26.42 4.02
N GLN A 47 -30.36 -27.17 2.93
CA GLN A 47 -30.35 -26.74 1.54
C GLN A 47 -31.60 -25.93 1.11
N LEU A 48 -31.40 -24.92 0.25
CA LEU A 48 -32.35 -24.43 -0.77
C LEU A 48 -31.53 -23.58 -1.77
N GLN A 49 -31.15 -24.14 -2.92
CA GLN A 49 -31.87 -24.12 -4.20
C GLN A 49 -31.88 -22.77 -4.91
N ASP A 50 -31.27 -22.79 -6.09
CA ASP A 50 -31.43 -21.85 -7.19
C ASP A 50 -32.89 -21.49 -7.43
N ARG A 51 -33.17 -20.19 -7.52
CA ARG A 51 -34.26 -19.67 -8.35
C ARG A 51 -33.87 -18.35 -9.00
N GLN A 52 -33.56 -18.46 -10.29
CA GLN A 52 -33.75 -17.38 -11.25
C GLN A 52 -35.25 -17.03 -11.37
N ALA A 53 -35.58 -15.76 -11.26
CA ALA A 53 -36.73 -15.09 -11.89
C ALA A 53 -36.48 -13.58 -11.76
N SER A 54 -36.03 -12.89 -12.82
CA SER A 54 -36.86 -12.21 -13.82
C SER A 54 -37.76 -11.09 -13.26
N ALA A 55 -37.63 -9.92 -13.89
CA ALA A 55 -38.64 -8.88 -14.08
C ALA A 55 -38.65 -7.65 -13.14
N ARG A 56 -38.00 -6.60 -13.66
CA ARG A 56 -38.58 -5.26 -13.96
C ARG A 56 -38.76 -4.23 -12.83
N PRO A 57 -38.76 -2.93 -13.20
CA PRO A 57 -38.35 -1.84 -12.34
C PRO A 57 -39.53 -1.17 -11.63
N PHE A 58 -39.33 -0.79 -10.37
CA PHE A 58 -40.25 0.10 -9.67
C PHE A 58 -40.05 1.55 -10.15
N ARG A 59 -40.82 1.91 -11.19
CA ARG A 59 -41.22 3.30 -11.45
C ARG A 59 -42.53 3.58 -10.71
N ALA A 60 -42.54 4.74 -10.06
CA ALA A 60 -43.70 5.59 -9.76
C ALA A 60 -44.81 5.02 -8.85
N CYS A 61 -44.82 5.47 -7.59
CA CYS A 61 -46.05 5.72 -6.83
C CYS A 61 -45.79 6.68 -5.66
N SER A 62 -45.66 7.96 -5.97
CA SER A 62 -45.80 9.06 -5.00
C SER A 62 -46.26 10.33 -5.71
N ARG A 63 -47.36 10.19 -6.46
CA ARG A 63 -48.28 11.29 -6.77
C ARG A 63 -49.63 10.90 -6.18
N LEU A 64 -50.31 11.88 -5.58
CA LEU A 64 -51.56 11.79 -4.81
C LEU A 64 -51.36 11.65 -3.30
N PHE A 65 -51.02 12.74 -2.62
CA PHE A 65 -51.78 13.16 -1.42
C PHE A 65 -51.32 14.55 -0.91
N TRP A 66 -51.56 15.61 -1.69
CA TRP A 66 -51.79 16.94 -1.10
C TRP A 66 -53.00 17.53 -1.81
N ARG A 67 -54.17 17.04 -1.38
CA ARG A 67 -55.41 17.77 -1.55
C ARG A 67 -55.20 19.12 -0.86
N ARG A 68 -55.19 20.19 -1.66
CA ARG A 68 -55.47 21.56 -1.23
C ARG A 68 -56.62 21.51 -0.21
N VAL A 69 -56.31 21.58 1.07
CA VAL A 69 -57.26 22.07 2.05
C VAL A 69 -57.14 23.59 1.94
N GLN A 70 -57.81 24.13 0.91
CA GLN A 70 -58.27 25.51 1.00
C GLN A 70 -59.27 25.53 2.16
N PHE A 71 -58.79 25.83 3.36
CA PHE A 71 -59.65 26.43 4.37
C PHE A 71 -60.03 27.81 3.82
N GLY A 72 -61.02 27.81 2.93
CA GLY A 72 -61.87 28.96 2.72
C GLY A 72 -62.64 29.18 4.00
N VAL A 73 -61.99 29.77 5.01
CA VAL A 73 -62.69 30.48 6.08
C VAL A 73 -63.29 31.70 5.41
N THR A 74 -64.38 31.47 4.69
CA THR A 74 -65.35 32.51 4.39
C THR A 74 -65.99 32.85 5.73
N LEU A 75 -65.34 33.77 6.47
CA LEU A 75 -66.02 34.52 7.50
C LEU A 75 -67.32 35.03 6.86
N PRO A 76 -68.50 34.68 7.39
CA PRO A 76 -69.73 35.24 6.87
C PRO A 76 -69.58 36.75 7.00
N ARG A 77 -69.52 37.42 5.84
CA ARG A 77 -69.55 38.88 5.76
C ARG A 77 -70.91 39.25 6.34
N ILE A 78 -70.93 39.55 7.64
CA ILE A 78 -72.11 40.12 8.32
C ILE A 78 -72.31 41.47 7.67
N THR A 79 -73.05 41.48 6.58
CA THR A 79 -73.57 42.70 5.98
C THR A 79 -74.39 43.37 7.07
N ARG A 80 -73.85 44.48 7.62
CA ARG A 80 -74.58 45.43 8.46
C ARG A 80 -75.84 45.86 7.72
N ARG A 81 -76.92 45.10 7.85
CA ARG A 81 -78.27 45.63 7.63
C ARG A 81 -78.52 46.55 8.82
N LYS A 82 -78.23 47.84 8.64
CA LYS A 82 -78.90 48.92 9.38
C LYS A 82 -80.40 48.75 9.13
N ARG A 83 -81.08 47.90 9.90
CA ARG A 83 -82.52 48.04 10.08
C ARG A 83 -82.70 49.33 10.85
N GLN A 84 -83.01 50.40 10.14
CA GLN A 84 -83.64 51.57 10.73
C GLN A 84 -84.92 51.07 11.40
N LEU A 85 -84.88 50.92 12.72
CA LEU A 85 -86.09 50.84 13.54
C LEU A 85 -86.68 52.24 13.57
N THR A 86 -87.46 52.59 12.55
CA THR A 86 -88.45 53.65 12.64
C THR A 86 -89.54 53.15 13.57
N VAL A 87 -89.42 53.47 14.86
CA VAL A 87 -90.49 53.32 15.83
C VAL A 87 -91.50 54.43 15.53
N ASN A 88 -92.52 54.12 14.72
CA ASN A 88 -93.68 54.98 14.57
C ASN A 88 -94.47 54.95 15.89
N VAL A 89 -94.19 55.90 16.78
CA VAL A 89 -95.06 56.21 17.91
C VAL A 89 -96.26 56.97 17.36
N ALA A 90 -97.34 56.26 17.07
CA ALA A 90 -98.64 56.87 16.84
C ALA A 90 -99.12 57.45 18.18
N MET A 91 -99.00 58.78 18.34
CA MET A 91 -99.72 59.50 19.38
C MET A 91 -101.17 59.65 18.93
N SER A 92 -102.06 58.81 19.47
CA SER A 92 -103.50 59.07 19.44
C SER A 92 -103.84 59.97 20.61
N GLU A 93 -104.22 61.21 20.32
CA GLU A 93 -104.90 62.09 21.26
C GLU A 93 -106.29 61.54 21.57
N ALA A 94 -106.61 61.43 22.86
CA ALA A 94 -107.80 61.99 23.49
C ALA A 94 -108.19 61.19 24.74
N GLY A 95 -108.43 61.89 25.85
CA GLY A 95 -109.21 61.39 26.97
C GLY A 95 -108.46 61.30 28.29
N LYS A 96 -108.61 62.37 29.06
CA LYS A 96 -108.41 62.51 30.51
C LYS A 96 -108.42 61.18 31.28
N ASP A 97 -107.33 60.89 32.00
CA ASP A 97 -107.35 60.28 33.34
C ASP A 97 -105.98 60.42 34.01
N GLU A 98 -105.97 61.00 35.21
CA GLU A 98 -104.78 61.33 36.02
C GLU A 98 -104.00 60.10 36.55
N ALA A 99 -104.27 58.90 36.06
CA ALA A 99 -103.60 57.65 36.48
C ALA A 99 -102.47 57.16 35.55
N ALA A 100 -102.17 57.87 34.44
CA ALA A 100 -101.24 57.40 33.40
C ALA A 100 -99.76 57.85 33.54
N LYS A 101 -99.43 58.72 34.50
CA LYS A 101 -98.04 59.19 34.72
C LYS A 101 -97.03 58.11 35.17
N PRO A 102 -97.38 57.07 35.98
CA PRO A 102 -96.41 56.05 36.37
C PRO A 102 -96.11 55.02 35.25
N ALA A 103 -97.06 54.78 34.34
CA ALA A 103 -96.89 53.83 33.23
C ALA A 103 -95.91 54.36 32.16
N GLN A 104 -95.97 55.67 31.85
CA GLN A 104 -95.03 56.29 30.92
C GLN A 104 -93.60 56.38 31.49
N ALA A 105 -93.44 56.59 32.80
CA ALA A 105 -92.14 56.57 33.47
C ALA A 105 -91.49 55.16 33.42
N ALA A 106 -92.27 54.11 33.70
CA ALA A 106 -91.78 52.73 33.67
C ALA A 106 -91.36 52.25 32.26
N VAL A 107 -92.04 52.73 31.21
CA VAL A 107 -91.65 52.44 29.81
C VAL A 107 -90.35 53.17 29.45
N LYS A 108 -90.18 54.42 29.92
CA LYS A 108 -88.95 55.18 29.71
C LYS A 108 -87.75 54.55 30.44
N ASP A 109 -87.91 54.12 31.68
CA ASP A 109 -86.86 53.43 32.44
C ASP A 109 -86.46 52.09 31.79
N ARG A 110 -87.43 51.35 31.24
CA ARG A 110 -87.15 50.13 30.46
C ARG A 110 -86.39 50.44 29.16
N MET A 111 -86.80 51.47 28.44
CA MET A 111 -86.13 51.95 27.22
C MET A 111 -84.69 52.40 27.51
N ASP A 112 -84.47 53.18 28.57
CA ASP A 112 -83.15 53.64 28.99
C ASP A 112 -82.28 52.46 29.48
N GLY A 113 -82.88 51.46 30.13
CA GLY A 113 -82.22 50.22 30.52
C GLY A 113 -81.74 49.40 29.32
N ILE A 114 -82.60 49.25 28.30
CA ILE A 114 -82.25 48.57 27.03
C ILE A 114 -81.15 49.36 26.29
N GLN A 115 -81.26 50.69 26.24
CA GLN A 115 -80.29 51.53 25.56
C GLN A 115 -78.91 51.46 26.23
N LYS A 116 -78.86 51.43 27.57
CA LYS A 116 -77.62 51.17 28.32
C LYS A 116 -77.08 49.75 28.08
N SER A 117 -77.94 48.74 27.95
CA SER A 117 -77.48 47.36 27.66
C SER A 117 -76.88 47.26 26.27
N VAL A 118 -77.48 47.92 25.27
CA VAL A 118 -76.96 47.98 23.89
C VAL A 118 -75.61 48.70 23.85
N GLN A 119 -75.47 49.82 24.56
CA GLN A 119 -74.18 50.53 24.66
C GLN A 119 -73.09 49.67 25.31
N ARG A 120 -73.42 48.95 26.40
CA ARG A 120 -72.48 48.00 27.03
C ARG A 120 -72.08 46.88 26.07
N PHE A 121 -73.04 46.34 25.31
CA PHE A 121 -72.77 45.28 24.34
C PHE A 121 -71.88 45.78 23.20
N GLU A 122 -72.07 47.01 22.74
CA GLU A 122 -71.24 47.63 21.72
C GLU A 122 -69.80 47.88 22.19
N ILE A 123 -69.61 48.22 23.48
CA ILE A 123 -68.27 48.32 24.09
C ILE A 123 -67.60 46.94 24.13
N VAL A 124 -68.32 45.89 24.54
CA VAL A 124 -67.78 44.51 24.57
C VAL A 124 -67.37 44.05 23.17
N LEU A 125 -68.17 44.33 22.14
CA LEU A 125 -67.84 44.00 20.75
C LEU A 125 -66.58 44.74 20.26
N LYS A 126 -66.41 46.01 20.62
CA LYS A 126 -65.18 46.76 20.28
C LYS A 126 -63.93 46.21 20.98
N ILE A 127 -64.06 45.76 22.23
CA ILE A 127 -62.95 45.13 22.97
C ILE A 127 -62.57 43.81 22.29
N LEU A 128 -63.55 42.98 21.92
CA LEU A 128 -63.33 41.73 21.19
C LEU A 128 -62.69 41.97 19.82
N ASP A 129 -63.18 42.95 19.04
CA ASP A 129 -62.56 43.30 17.75
C ASP A 129 -61.11 43.76 17.93
N GLY A 130 -60.80 44.55 18.97
CA GLY A 130 -59.44 44.97 19.28
C GLY A 130 -58.52 43.84 19.75
N GLN A 131 -59.07 42.83 20.46
CA GLN A 131 -58.32 41.63 20.83
C GLN A 131 -58.07 40.70 19.63
N LEU A 132 -59.00 40.65 18.69
CA LEU A 132 -58.88 39.84 17.47
C LEU A 132 -58.02 40.50 16.40
N SER A 133 -57.88 41.84 16.40
CA SER A 133 -57.17 42.60 15.36
C SER A 133 -55.63 42.51 15.38
N GLY A 134 -55.06 41.49 16.03
CA GLY A 134 -53.61 41.21 16.05
C GLY A 134 -53.29 39.71 16.09
N LEU A 135 -54.21 38.91 16.65
CA LEU A 135 -54.14 37.45 16.67
C LEU A 135 -53.98 36.82 15.28
N GLY A 136 -54.54 37.43 14.23
CA GLY A 136 -54.38 36.96 12.86
C GLY A 136 -52.93 37.07 12.35
N GLU A 137 -52.23 38.17 12.66
CA GLU A 137 -50.84 38.37 12.26
C GLU A 137 -49.90 37.46 13.05
N ASP A 138 -50.14 37.28 14.35
CA ASP A 138 -49.37 36.37 15.19
C ASP A 138 -49.52 34.90 14.75
N ILE A 139 -50.74 34.48 14.39
CA ILE A 139 -50.98 33.13 13.85
C ILE A 139 -50.24 32.96 12.53
N VAL A 140 -50.33 33.93 11.62
CA VAL A 140 -49.63 33.86 10.32
C VAL A 140 -48.11 33.77 10.54
N LYS A 141 -47.55 34.62 11.41
CA LYS A 141 -46.12 34.61 11.73
C LYS A 141 -45.67 33.27 12.33
N GLN A 142 -46.40 32.72 13.28
CA GLN A 142 -46.10 31.41 13.86
C GLN A 142 -46.21 30.29 12.82
N THR A 143 -47.19 30.34 11.90
CA THR A 143 -47.30 29.35 10.83
C THR A 143 -46.15 29.43 9.83
N THR A 144 -45.70 30.63 9.46
CA THR A 144 -44.56 30.79 8.56
C THR A 144 -43.25 30.35 9.21
N GLU A 145 -43.02 30.72 10.47
CA GLU A 145 -41.84 30.26 11.22
C GLU A 145 -41.82 28.73 11.39
N ARG A 146 -42.99 28.12 11.60
CA ARG A 146 -43.13 26.67 11.66
C ARG A 146 -42.85 26.00 10.31
N ASP A 147 -43.35 26.56 9.21
CA ASP A 147 -43.13 26.03 7.86
C ASP A 147 -41.66 26.15 7.46
N ASP A 148 -41.01 27.27 7.79
CA ASP A 148 -39.57 27.47 7.58
C ASP A 148 -38.75 26.48 8.41
N ALA A 149 -39.13 26.23 9.66
CA ALA A 149 -38.48 25.22 10.50
C ALA A 149 -38.64 23.79 9.94
N ILE A 150 -39.82 23.45 9.40
CA ILE A 150 -40.05 22.16 8.74
C ILE A 150 -39.17 22.02 7.49
N LEU A 151 -39.06 23.08 6.67
CA LEU A 151 -38.19 23.10 5.50
C LEU A 151 -36.71 22.95 5.87
N ALA A 152 -36.26 23.67 6.89
CA ALA A 152 -34.89 23.55 7.40
C ALA A 152 -34.61 22.12 7.88
N HIS A 153 -35.54 21.53 8.63
CA HIS A 153 -35.39 20.15 9.10
C HIS A 153 -35.33 19.14 7.95
N ALA A 154 -36.15 19.33 6.92
CA ALA A 154 -36.15 18.48 5.73
C ALA A 154 -34.84 18.57 4.95
N ASN A 155 -34.23 19.76 4.87
CA ASN A 155 -32.92 19.94 4.25
C ASN A 155 -31.81 19.25 5.05
N LEU A 156 -31.85 19.36 6.39
CA LEU A 156 -30.90 18.66 7.26
C LEU A 156 -30.99 17.13 7.10
N TYR A 157 -32.20 16.57 6.98
CA TYR A 157 -32.35 15.13 6.72
C TYR A 157 -31.72 14.71 5.38
N LYS A 158 -31.91 15.50 4.32
CA LYS A 158 -31.29 15.20 3.01
C LYS A 158 -29.77 15.29 3.06
N GLU A 159 -29.23 16.27 3.78
CA GLU A 159 -27.78 16.41 3.94
C GLU A 159 -27.22 15.24 4.75
N ASN A 160 -27.91 14.82 5.80
CA ASN A 160 -27.54 13.65 6.61
C ASN A 160 -27.58 12.36 5.78
N ASP A 161 -28.62 12.15 4.96
CA ASP A 161 -28.70 11.01 4.04
C ASP A 161 -27.52 11.01 3.05
N GLY A 162 -27.16 12.17 2.51
CA GLY A 162 -25.98 12.33 1.65
C GLY A 162 -24.66 11.98 2.35
N LEU A 163 -24.51 12.34 3.63
CA LEU A 163 -23.35 11.97 4.44
C LEU A 163 -23.27 10.46 4.69
N TYR A 164 -24.40 9.78 4.92
CA TYR A 164 -24.42 8.33 5.05
C TYR A 164 -24.04 7.62 3.75
N GLU A 165 -24.54 8.08 2.61
CA GLU A 165 -24.17 7.54 1.29
C GLU A 165 -22.68 7.76 0.99
N GLN A 166 -22.14 8.94 1.34
CA GLN A 166 -20.70 9.20 1.21
C GLN A 166 -19.87 8.27 2.12
N MET A 167 -20.27 8.08 3.37
CA MET A 167 -19.60 7.14 4.28
C MET A 167 -19.61 5.70 3.74
N GLU A 168 -20.72 5.26 3.14
CA GLU A 168 -20.82 3.90 2.57
C GLU A 168 -19.90 3.74 1.36
N ASN A 169 -19.81 4.78 0.51
CA ASN A 169 -18.86 4.84 -0.59
C ASN A 169 -17.41 4.80 -0.08
N ASP A 170 -17.06 5.62 0.91
CA ASP A 170 -15.72 5.64 1.50
C ASP A 170 -15.37 4.30 2.14
N ARG A 171 -16.32 3.67 2.84
CA ARG A 171 -16.15 2.33 3.42
C ARG A 171 -15.89 1.28 2.34
N SER A 172 -16.56 1.38 1.19
CA SER A 172 -16.33 0.48 0.05
C SER A 172 -14.93 0.64 -0.55
N VAL A 173 -14.41 1.87 -0.61
CA VAL A 173 -13.04 2.17 -1.08
C VAL A 173 -12.02 1.57 -0.12
N TYR A 174 -12.20 1.77 1.20
CA TYR A 174 -11.34 1.15 2.22
C TYR A 174 -11.33 -0.38 2.11
N PHE A 175 -12.48 -1.00 1.87
CA PHE A 175 -12.57 -2.46 1.75
C PHE A 175 -11.83 -2.99 0.51
N ARG A 176 -11.92 -2.28 -0.62
CA ARG A 176 -11.17 -2.63 -1.84
C ARG A 176 -9.66 -2.47 -1.63
N SER A 177 -9.23 -1.35 -1.03
CA SER A 177 -7.82 -1.12 -0.71
C SER A 177 -7.27 -2.19 0.24
N PHE A 178 -8.04 -2.54 1.28
CA PHE A 178 -7.65 -3.59 2.23
C PHE A 178 -7.51 -4.96 1.55
N ASN A 179 -8.42 -5.31 0.64
CA ASN A 179 -8.32 -6.57 -0.12
C ASN A 179 -7.10 -6.56 -1.06
N SER A 180 -6.81 -5.45 -1.75
CA SER A 180 -5.60 -5.30 -2.58
C SER A 180 -4.33 -5.50 -1.77
N VAL A 181 -4.21 -4.82 -0.62
CA VAL A 181 -3.04 -4.96 0.27
C VAL A 181 -2.92 -6.38 0.82
N LYS A 182 -4.05 -7.07 1.04
CA LYS A 182 -4.05 -8.46 1.49
C LYS A 182 -3.57 -9.41 0.40
N GLU A 183 -3.98 -9.19 -0.86
CA GLU A 183 -3.53 -9.95 -2.02
C GLU A 183 -2.02 -9.74 -2.25
N GLU A 184 -1.54 -8.50 -2.28
CA GLU A 184 -0.11 -8.17 -2.40
C GLU A 184 0.73 -8.82 -1.29
N ASN A 185 0.24 -8.79 -0.05
CA ASN A 185 0.93 -9.47 1.04
C ASN A 185 0.96 -10.99 0.84
N SER A 186 -0.10 -11.58 0.29
CA SER A 186 -0.13 -13.02 0.02
C SER A 186 0.88 -13.43 -1.06
N GLU A 187 1.04 -12.61 -2.11
CA GLU A 187 2.06 -12.77 -3.14
C GLU A 187 3.47 -12.65 -2.55
N LEU A 188 3.72 -11.63 -1.71
CA LEU A 188 5.00 -11.49 -0.99
C LEU A 188 5.33 -12.70 -0.11
N PHE A 189 4.33 -13.33 0.51
CA PHE A 189 4.54 -14.57 1.27
C PHE A 189 4.84 -15.77 0.38
N GLU A 190 4.34 -15.81 -0.85
CA GLU A 190 4.69 -16.83 -1.85
C GLU A 190 6.11 -16.61 -2.38
N ASP A 191 6.47 -15.39 -2.76
CA ASP A 191 7.82 -15.04 -3.21
C ASP A 191 8.86 -15.34 -2.13
N LYS A 192 8.58 -14.99 -0.87
CA LYS A 192 9.45 -15.32 0.26
C LYS A 192 9.64 -16.83 0.41
N ARG A 193 8.61 -17.64 0.16
CA ARG A 193 8.72 -19.11 0.20
C ARG A 193 9.58 -19.63 -0.95
N CYS A 194 9.40 -19.09 -2.17
CA CYS A 194 10.21 -19.44 -3.33
C CYS A 194 11.70 -19.15 -3.09
N VAL A 195 12.03 -17.95 -2.57
CA VAL A 195 13.42 -17.56 -2.25
C VAL A 195 14.03 -18.48 -1.18
N VAL A 196 13.24 -18.92 -0.18
CA VAL A 196 13.73 -19.89 0.83
C VAL A 196 14.08 -21.23 0.17
N TRP A 197 13.24 -21.75 -0.72
CA TRP A 197 13.52 -23.00 -1.43
C TRP A 197 14.72 -22.90 -2.37
N GLU A 198 14.87 -21.78 -3.09
CA GLU A 198 16.04 -21.54 -3.93
C GLU A 198 17.33 -21.48 -3.09
N ASN A 199 17.30 -20.81 -1.95
CA ASN A 199 18.42 -20.75 -1.02
C ASN A 199 18.77 -22.14 -0.46
N GLU A 200 17.78 -22.97 -0.12
CA GLU A 200 18.03 -24.35 0.30
C GLU A 200 18.65 -25.19 -0.82
N ALA A 201 18.18 -25.02 -2.07
CA ALA A 201 18.74 -25.70 -3.23
C ALA A 201 20.19 -25.26 -3.52
N LEU A 202 20.47 -23.96 -3.42
CA LEU A 202 21.83 -23.40 -3.56
C LEU A 202 22.76 -23.90 -2.45
N LYS A 203 22.27 -23.98 -1.21
CA LYS A 203 23.04 -24.54 -0.09
C LYS A 203 23.45 -25.99 -0.34
N LYS A 204 22.52 -26.82 -0.83
CA LYS A 204 22.83 -28.21 -1.23
C LYS A 204 23.87 -28.26 -2.37
N LYS A 205 23.78 -27.36 -3.35
CA LYS A 205 24.79 -27.27 -4.43
C LYS A 205 26.17 -26.90 -3.89
N ILE A 206 26.25 -25.96 -2.95
CA ILE A 206 27.51 -25.59 -2.29
C ILE A 206 28.09 -26.80 -1.56
N GLU A 207 27.29 -27.52 -0.78
CA GLU A 207 27.73 -28.75 -0.08
C GLU A 207 28.27 -29.80 -1.06
N THR A 208 27.63 -30.00 -2.22
CA THR A 208 28.15 -30.91 -3.26
C THR A 208 29.47 -30.44 -3.88
N LEU A 209 29.61 -29.13 -4.14
CA LEU A 209 30.84 -28.56 -4.69
C LEU A 209 32.00 -28.61 -3.70
N GLU A 210 31.72 -28.43 -2.41
CA GLU A 210 32.72 -28.61 -1.35
C GLU A 210 33.17 -30.07 -1.27
N ALA A 211 32.25 -31.03 -1.37
CA ALA A 211 32.61 -32.45 -1.45
C ALA A 211 33.52 -32.73 -2.66
N ASP A 212 33.16 -32.23 -3.85
CA ASP A 212 33.95 -32.39 -5.08
C ASP A 212 35.34 -31.77 -4.95
N ARG A 213 35.45 -30.60 -4.33
CA ARG A 213 36.74 -29.95 -4.04
C ARG A 213 37.64 -30.86 -3.20
N THR A 214 37.11 -31.52 -2.16
CA THR A 214 37.92 -32.44 -1.35
C THR A 214 38.41 -33.65 -2.15
N VAL A 215 37.61 -34.14 -3.10
CA VAL A 215 38.00 -35.24 -4.01
C VAL A 215 39.12 -34.77 -4.95
N LEU A 216 38.99 -33.59 -5.54
CA LEU A 216 40.01 -32.99 -6.40
C LEU A 216 41.34 -32.79 -5.66
N GLU A 217 41.32 -32.30 -4.41
CA GLU A 217 42.53 -32.15 -3.60
C GLU A 217 43.21 -33.50 -3.32
N ARG A 218 42.44 -34.58 -3.12
CA ARG A 218 43.00 -35.94 -2.98
C ARG A 218 43.63 -36.44 -4.28
N LEU A 219 42.93 -36.28 -5.40
CA LEU A 219 43.44 -36.67 -6.72
C LEU A 219 44.70 -35.89 -7.09
N GLN A 220 44.75 -34.59 -6.79
CA GLN A 220 45.94 -33.77 -7.01
C GLN A 220 47.13 -34.26 -6.16
N LYS A 221 46.92 -34.57 -4.88
CA LYS A 221 47.96 -35.15 -4.01
C LYS A 221 48.46 -36.50 -4.55
N GLU A 222 47.56 -37.35 -5.04
CA GLU A 222 47.94 -38.64 -5.61
C GLU A 222 48.71 -38.47 -6.93
N SER A 223 48.28 -37.56 -7.79
CA SER A 223 48.98 -37.20 -9.02
C SER A 223 50.40 -36.70 -8.73
N MET A 224 50.58 -35.79 -7.77
CA MET A 224 51.91 -35.33 -7.35
C MET A 224 52.78 -36.48 -6.82
N ARG A 225 52.23 -37.41 -6.04
CA ARG A 225 52.95 -38.61 -5.58
C ARG A 225 53.38 -39.50 -6.76
N ARG A 226 52.52 -39.71 -7.75
CA ARG A 226 52.84 -40.48 -8.96
C ARG A 226 53.93 -39.80 -9.78
N MET A 227 53.85 -38.48 -9.96
CA MET A 227 54.87 -37.69 -10.63
C MET A 227 56.23 -37.76 -9.93
N ALA A 228 56.25 -37.70 -8.60
CA ALA A 228 57.48 -37.87 -7.81
C ALA A 228 58.09 -39.28 -7.95
N ARG A 229 57.25 -40.33 -8.02
CA ARG A 229 57.73 -41.69 -8.31
C ARG A 229 58.33 -41.78 -9.72
N LEU A 230 57.67 -41.19 -10.72
CA LEU A 230 58.17 -41.15 -12.09
C LEU A 230 59.47 -40.37 -12.23
N SER A 231 59.63 -39.23 -11.53
CA SER A 231 60.89 -38.49 -11.52
C SER A 231 62.02 -39.31 -10.87
N GLY A 232 61.73 -40.02 -9.78
CA GLY A 232 62.66 -40.97 -9.16
C GLY A 232 63.08 -42.11 -10.09
N LEU A 233 62.12 -42.72 -10.80
CA LEU A 233 62.41 -43.75 -11.82
C LEU A 233 63.23 -43.21 -12.99
N ARG A 234 62.97 -41.98 -13.45
CA ARG A 234 63.78 -41.32 -14.49
C ARG A 234 65.21 -41.06 -14.00
N ALA A 235 65.39 -40.64 -12.75
CA ALA A 235 66.72 -40.45 -12.15
C ALA A 235 67.47 -41.79 -12.05
N MET A 236 66.81 -42.85 -11.57
CA MET A 236 67.39 -44.20 -11.54
C MET A 236 67.78 -44.69 -12.93
N ARG A 237 66.93 -44.50 -13.95
CA ARG A 237 67.27 -44.85 -15.33
C ARG A 237 68.51 -44.12 -15.82
N ARG A 238 68.64 -42.82 -15.54
CA ARG A 238 69.85 -42.04 -15.90
C ARG A 238 71.09 -42.57 -15.20
N LEU A 239 71.00 -42.90 -13.91
CA LEU A 239 72.12 -43.50 -13.17
C LEU A 239 72.53 -44.85 -13.75
N ILE A 240 71.57 -45.72 -14.11
CA ILE A 240 71.84 -47.01 -14.76
C ILE A 240 72.55 -46.77 -16.10
N LEU A 241 72.04 -45.87 -16.95
CA LEU A 241 72.67 -45.56 -18.24
C LEU A 241 74.08 -44.98 -18.08
N LEU A 242 74.31 -44.10 -17.10
CA LEU A 242 75.65 -43.59 -16.79
C LEU A 242 76.60 -44.71 -16.34
N SER A 243 76.12 -45.60 -15.47
CA SER A 243 76.91 -46.75 -15.01
C SER A 243 77.24 -47.72 -16.15
N LEU A 244 76.32 -47.91 -17.11
CA LEU A 244 76.55 -48.71 -18.30
C LEU A 244 77.51 -48.03 -19.29
N ASN A 245 77.51 -46.70 -19.37
CA ASN A 245 78.45 -45.98 -20.23
C ASN A 245 79.87 -46.03 -19.66
N ILE A 246 80.02 -45.86 -18.34
CA ILE A 246 81.29 -46.09 -17.62
C ILE A 246 81.76 -47.55 -17.80
N TYR A 247 80.83 -48.50 -17.74
CA TYR A 247 81.10 -49.92 -18.00
C TYR A 247 81.66 -50.17 -19.41
N ARG A 248 81.20 -49.46 -20.43
CA ARG A 248 81.71 -49.56 -21.80
C ARG A 248 83.16 -49.08 -21.93
N GLU A 249 83.59 -48.14 -21.08
CA GLU A 249 84.95 -47.58 -21.12
C GLU A 249 85.97 -48.38 -20.28
N LEU A 250 85.51 -49.17 -19.29
CA LEU A 250 86.38 -49.98 -18.45
C LEU A 250 86.60 -51.38 -19.03
N SER A 251 87.78 -51.62 -19.61
CA SER A 251 88.16 -52.91 -20.16
C SER A 251 88.46 -53.98 -19.09
N GLY A 252 87.73 -55.10 -19.16
CA GLY A 252 88.30 -56.45 -19.06
C GLY A 252 88.39 -57.17 -17.70
N SER A 253 88.89 -56.58 -16.61
CA SER A 253 89.31 -57.42 -15.44
C SER A 253 88.81 -56.97 -14.06
N SER A 254 88.56 -55.69 -13.84
CA SER A 254 88.04 -55.13 -12.57
C SER A 254 86.51 -55.23 -12.44
N PHE A 255 85.83 -55.67 -13.50
CA PHE A 255 84.37 -55.73 -13.68
C PHE A 255 83.64 -56.68 -12.72
N TRP A 256 84.10 -57.92 -12.59
CA TRP A 256 83.40 -58.94 -11.80
C TRP A 256 83.45 -58.68 -10.29
N GLY A 257 84.48 -57.97 -9.80
CA GLY A 257 84.60 -57.58 -8.40
C GLY A 257 83.55 -56.55 -7.98
N LEU A 258 83.30 -55.55 -8.82
CA LEU A 258 82.34 -54.47 -8.55
C LEU A 258 80.89 -54.95 -8.64
N ILE A 259 80.54 -55.79 -9.62
CA ILE A 259 79.20 -56.41 -9.70
C ILE A 259 78.92 -57.29 -8.49
N ARG A 260 79.91 -58.06 -8.04
CA ARG A 260 79.76 -58.92 -6.86
C ARG A 260 79.57 -58.11 -5.57
N MET A 261 80.20 -56.94 -5.45
CA MET A 261 79.95 -56.01 -4.34
C MET A 261 78.56 -55.35 -4.41
N LEU A 262 78.14 -54.84 -5.57
CA LEU A 262 76.85 -54.16 -5.74
C LEU A 262 75.65 -55.11 -5.57
N LEU A 263 75.75 -56.35 -6.06
CA LEU A 263 74.70 -57.37 -5.88
C LEU A 263 74.63 -57.90 -4.44
N CYS A 264 75.76 -57.92 -3.71
CA CYS A 264 75.75 -58.27 -2.29
C CYS A 264 75.09 -57.19 -1.42
N ASN A 265 75.14 -55.92 -1.83
CA ASN A 265 74.63 -54.81 -1.02
C ASN A 265 73.13 -54.50 -1.25
N THR A 266 72.52 -55.01 -2.32
CA THR A 266 71.13 -54.67 -2.70
C THR A 266 70.11 -55.81 -2.52
N GLY A 267 70.50 -56.94 -1.91
CA GLY A 267 69.56 -58.01 -1.57
C GLY A 267 68.97 -58.79 -2.76
N MET A 268 69.50 -58.64 -3.98
CA MET A 268 69.02 -59.33 -5.18
C MET A 268 69.63 -60.74 -5.36
N ARG A 269 69.45 -61.63 -4.37
CA ARG A 269 69.97 -63.01 -4.43
C ARG A 269 69.22 -63.91 -5.44
N THR A 270 67.96 -63.61 -5.75
CA THR A 270 67.13 -64.40 -6.68
C THR A 270 67.54 -64.25 -8.15
N CYS A 271 68.02 -63.08 -8.57
CA CYS A 271 68.51 -62.86 -9.94
C CYS A 271 69.79 -63.66 -10.24
N LEU A 272 70.65 -63.87 -9.23
CA LEU A 272 71.91 -64.61 -9.35
C LEU A 272 71.70 -66.12 -9.58
N ALA A 273 70.63 -66.70 -9.03
CA ALA A 273 70.27 -68.10 -9.23
C ALA A 273 69.74 -68.39 -10.64
N TYR A 274 69.04 -67.42 -11.23
CA TYR A 274 68.50 -67.54 -12.58
C TYR A 274 69.62 -67.47 -13.63
N VAL A 275 70.58 -66.57 -13.45
CA VAL A 275 71.75 -66.44 -14.34
C VAL A 275 72.65 -67.67 -14.25
N ARG A 276 72.87 -68.23 -13.04
CA ARG A 276 73.67 -69.46 -12.87
C ARG A 276 73.07 -70.70 -13.53
N ARG A 277 71.74 -70.80 -13.65
CA ARG A 277 71.08 -71.93 -14.31
C ARG A 277 71.13 -71.83 -15.83
N ALA A 278 71.19 -70.63 -16.39
CA ALA A 278 71.33 -70.41 -17.83
C ALA A 278 72.75 -70.72 -18.34
N SER A 279 73.78 -70.64 -17.48
CA SER A 279 75.18 -70.85 -17.88
C SER A 279 75.59 -72.32 -18.10
N TYR A 280 74.75 -73.31 -17.79
CA TYR A 280 75.13 -74.75 -17.84
C TYR A 280 74.71 -75.50 -19.12
N ARG A 281 74.08 -74.84 -20.10
CA ARG A 281 73.89 -75.40 -21.46
C ARG A 281 74.63 -74.51 -22.46
N GLY A 282 75.92 -74.80 -22.55
CA GLY A 282 76.91 -74.05 -23.30
C GLY A 282 76.64 -73.99 -24.81
N SER A 283 77.07 -72.86 -25.35
CA SER A 283 77.25 -72.46 -26.75
C SER A 283 76.01 -72.20 -27.61
N CYS A 284 75.06 -73.12 -27.79
CA CYS A 284 73.98 -72.90 -28.78
C CYS A 284 72.80 -72.06 -28.26
N VAL A 285 72.40 -72.23 -26.99
CA VAL A 285 71.31 -71.43 -26.38
C VAL A 285 71.79 -70.02 -26.05
N GLN A 286 73.08 -69.86 -25.76
CA GLN A 286 73.69 -68.57 -25.45
C GLN A 286 73.79 -67.68 -26.69
N SER A 287 74.13 -68.27 -27.85
CA SER A 287 74.09 -67.57 -29.15
C SER A 287 72.66 -67.21 -29.55
N LEU A 288 71.69 -68.13 -29.41
CA LEU A 288 70.27 -67.83 -29.70
C LEU A 288 69.66 -66.81 -28.72
N PHE A 289 70.01 -66.84 -27.43
CA PHE A 289 69.59 -65.79 -26.48
C PHE A 289 70.32 -64.48 -26.75
N LEU A 290 71.61 -64.48 -27.10
CA LEU A 290 72.29 -63.24 -27.50
C LEU A 290 71.71 -62.68 -28.78
N GLU A 291 71.36 -63.50 -29.77
CA GLU A 291 70.69 -63.06 -31.00
C GLU A 291 69.25 -62.63 -30.75
N LEU A 292 68.46 -63.34 -29.94
CA LEU A 292 67.10 -62.91 -29.58
C LEU A 292 67.10 -61.68 -28.67
N ASP A 293 68.05 -61.53 -27.76
CA ASP A 293 68.17 -60.38 -26.86
C ASP A 293 68.79 -59.19 -27.60
N THR A 294 69.75 -59.39 -28.51
CA THR A 294 70.20 -58.34 -29.44
C THR A 294 69.12 -57.96 -30.43
N PHE A 295 68.32 -58.89 -30.96
CA PHE A 295 67.20 -58.59 -31.86
C PHE A 295 66.03 -57.93 -31.10
N ALA A 296 65.73 -58.38 -29.88
CA ALA A 296 64.73 -57.76 -29.03
C ALA A 296 65.18 -56.39 -28.52
N THR A 297 66.46 -56.15 -28.25
CA THR A 297 66.99 -54.83 -27.88
C THR A 297 67.15 -53.91 -29.09
N THR A 298 67.64 -54.38 -30.24
CA THR A 298 67.69 -53.58 -31.48
C THR A 298 66.31 -53.23 -32.04
N LEU A 299 65.26 -54.03 -31.79
CA LEU A 299 63.88 -53.64 -32.12
C LEU A 299 63.18 -52.86 -31.00
N ARG A 300 63.48 -53.09 -29.71
CA ARG A 300 62.85 -52.33 -28.60
C ARG A 300 63.45 -50.95 -28.40
N GLU A 301 64.75 -50.77 -28.52
CA GLU A 301 65.42 -49.53 -28.13
C GLU A 301 65.17 -48.33 -29.07
N PRO A 302 65.12 -48.46 -30.41
CA PRO A 302 64.81 -47.33 -31.27
C PRO A 302 63.29 -47.05 -31.39
N CYS A 303 62.44 -48.04 -31.13
CA CYS A 303 60.99 -47.93 -31.37
C CYS A 303 60.18 -47.54 -30.13
N LEU A 304 60.58 -47.95 -28.91
CA LEU A 304 59.86 -47.65 -27.67
C LEU A 304 59.80 -46.14 -27.32
N PRO A 305 60.86 -45.34 -27.52
CA PRO A 305 60.78 -43.89 -27.28
C PRO A 305 59.76 -43.23 -28.21
N SER A 306 59.73 -43.66 -29.48
CA SER A 306 58.80 -43.15 -30.50
C SER A 306 57.35 -43.54 -30.20
N ILE A 307 57.09 -44.77 -29.77
CA ILE A 307 55.73 -45.22 -29.38
C ILE A 307 55.27 -44.51 -28.10
N ARG A 308 56.14 -44.33 -27.09
CA ARG A 308 55.79 -43.56 -25.88
C ARG A 308 55.55 -42.09 -26.21
N ALA A 309 56.36 -41.48 -27.07
CA ALA A 309 56.15 -40.10 -27.50
C ALA A 309 54.83 -39.93 -28.26
N LEU A 310 54.44 -40.90 -29.10
CA LEU A 310 53.15 -40.89 -29.77
C LEU A 310 51.98 -41.07 -28.79
N HIS A 311 52.09 -41.97 -27.81
CA HIS A 311 51.06 -42.15 -26.78
C HIS A 311 50.91 -40.88 -25.92
N ASP A 312 52.02 -40.31 -25.43
CA ASP A 312 52.04 -39.06 -24.68
C ASP A 312 51.45 -37.90 -25.50
N LYS A 313 51.69 -37.88 -26.83
CA LYS A 313 51.09 -36.89 -27.74
C LYS A 313 49.59 -37.10 -27.87
N CYS A 314 49.12 -38.33 -28.10
CA CYS A 314 47.69 -38.63 -28.19
C CYS A 314 46.93 -38.33 -26.89
N GLU A 315 47.52 -38.63 -25.73
CA GLU A 315 46.93 -38.27 -24.44
C GLU A 315 46.85 -36.75 -24.27
N LYS A 316 47.92 -36.02 -24.62
CA LYS A 316 47.90 -34.55 -24.59
C LYS A 316 46.86 -33.97 -25.55
N ASP A 317 46.75 -34.51 -26.76
CA ASP A 317 45.77 -34.05 -27.75
C ASP A 317 44.33 -34.30 -27.25
N ARG A 318 44.06 -35.42 -26.58
CA ARG A 318 42.78 -35.69 -25.91
C ARG A 318 42.49 -34.69 -24.78
N VAL A 319 43.46 -34.42 -23.92
CA VAL A 319 43.31 -33.43 -22.84
C VAL A 319 43.07 -32.03 -23.42
N ILE A 320 43.79 -31.65 -24.48
CA ILE A 320 43.59 -30.36 -25.17
C ILE A 320 42.17 -30.28 -25.75
N GLN A 321 41.65 -31.35 -26.36
CA GLN A 321 40.27 -31.36 -26.86
C GLN A 321 39.24 -31.25 -25.73
N SER A 322 39.44 -31.96 -24.60
CA SER A 322 38.58 -31.84 -23.41
C SER A 322 38.56 -30.40 -22.88
N LEU A 323 39.73 -29.80 -22.69
CA LEU A 323 39.85 -28.43 -22.20
C LEU A 323 39.25 -27.42 -23.18
N LYS A 324 39.37 -27.62 -24.49
CA LYS A 324 38.68 -26.78 -25.49
C LYS A 324 37.16 -26.88 -25.34
N GLY A 325 36.62 -28.09 -25.16
CA GLY A 325 35.19 -28.28 -24.90
C GLY A 325 34.73 -27.55 -23.64
N GLU A 326 35.46 -27.69 -22.54
CA GLU A 326 35.18 -26.99 -21.28
C GLU A 326 35.23 -25.45 -21.43
N VAL A 327 36.20 -24.93 -22.20
CA VAL A 327 36.30 -23.49 -22.48
C VAL A 327 35.09 -22.99 -23.26
N GLU A 328 34.60 -23.72 -24.27
CA GLU A 328 33.40 -23.32 -25.02
C GLU A 328 32.13 -23.38 -24.16
N VAL A 329 32.00 -24.38 -23.28
CA VAL A 329 30.90 -24.44 -22.30
C VAL A 329 30.97 -23.25 -21.33
N CYS A 330 32.16 -22.89 -20.84
CA CYS A 330 32.32 -21.72 -19.99
C CYS A 330 32.00 -20.41 -20.73
N LYS A 331 32.39 -20.27 -22.00
CA LYS A 331 32.06 -19.08 -22.81
C LYS A 331 30.54 -18.91 -22.97
N THR A 332 29.84 -19.95 -23.38
CA THR A 332 28.37 -19.91 -23.51
C THR A 332 27.68 -19.61 -22.18
N LYS A 333 28.20 -20.12 -21.06
CA LYS A 333 27.70 -19.78 -19.72
C LYS A 333 27.94 -18.30 -19.37
N VAL A 334 29.08 -17.72 -19.74
CA VAL A 334 29.35 -16.28 -19.53
C VAL A 334 28.42 -15.43 -20.39
N GLU A 335 28.19 -15.79 -21.65
CA GLU A 335 27.27 -15.07 -22.55
C GLU A 335 25.83 -15.09 -22.05
N THR A 336 25.36 -16.25 -21.58
CA THR A 336 24.01 -16.37 -20.99
C THR A 336 23.86 -15.54 -19.71
N LEU A 337 24.85 -15.57 -18.82
CA LEU A 337 24.84 -14.73 -17.61
C LEU A 337 24.85 -13.24 -17.95
N ARG A 338 25.62 -12.82 -18.96
CA ARG A 338 25.61 -11.42 -19.43
C ARG A 338 24.24 -11.02 -19.97
N GLY A 339 23.60 -11.87 -20.77
CA GLY A 339 22.25 -11.59 -21.27
C GLY A 339 21.19 -11.53 -20.17
N ILE A 340 21.38 -12.24 -19.05
CA ILE A 340 20.52 -12.12 -17.86
C ILE A 340 20.81 -10.80 -17.12
N GLU A 341 22.07 -10.43 -16.94
CA GLU A 341 22.48 -9.17 -16.33
C GLU A 341 21.92 -7.95 -17.09
N ASP A 342 22.00 -7.97 -18.42
CA ASP A 342 21.45 -6.90 -19.28
C ASP A 342 19.93 -6.75 -19.11
N LYS A 343 19.19 -7.87 -18.96
CA LYS A 343 17.74 -7.84 -18.70
C LYS A 343 17.43 -7.22 -17.33
N TYR A 344 18.14 -7.64 -16.29
CA TYR A 344 17.96 -7.05 -14.96
C TYR A 344 18.30 -5.56 -14.92
N LEU A 345 19.33 -5.13 -15.66
CA LEU A 345 19.66 -3.70 -15.78
C LEU A 345 18.53 -2.93 -16.48
N GLN A 346 17.93 -3.50 -17.52
CA GLN A 346 16.81 -2.89 -18.23
C GLN A 346 15.54 -2.80 -17.35
N GLU A 347 15.20 -3.86 -16.63
CA GLU A 347 14.08 -3.88 -15.68
C GLU A 347 14.28 -2.86 -14.56
N ASN A 348 15.49 -2.81 -13.98
CA ASN A 348 15.84 -1.81 -12.96
C ASN A 348 15.72 -0.38 -13.49
N ALA A 349 16.11 -0.13 -14.75
CA ALA A 349 15.93 1.19 -15.36
C ALA A 349 14.44 1.55 -15.50
N GLY A 350 13.58 0.59 -15.87
CA GLY A 350 12.13 0.77 -15.92
C GLY A 350 11.53 1.10 -14.54
N LEU A 351 11.92 0.35 -13.50
CA LEU A 351 11.47 0.60 -12.13
C LEU A 351 11.92 1.98 -11.60
N VAL A 352 13.13 2.43 -11.95
CA VAL A 352 13.60 3.78 -11.60
C VAL A 352 12.74 4.84 -12.27
N GLN A 353 12.38 4.68 -13.55
CA GLN A 353 11.51 5.62 -14.25
C GLN A 353 10.11 5.69 -13.61
N GLU A 354 9.52 4.53 -13.30
CA GLU A 354 8.22 4.48 -12.61
C GLU A 354 8.27 5.14 -11.23
N LYS A 355 9.31 4.87 -10.44
CA LYS A 355 9.54 5.53 -9.15
C LYS A 355 9.59 7.04 -9.30
N THR A 356 10.33 7.55 -10.30
CA THR A 356 10.41 9.00 -10.54
C THR A 356 9.08 9.61 -10.96
N ALA A 357 8.27 8.88 -11.76
CA ALA A 357 6.94 9.32 -12.15
C ALA A 357 5.98 9.39 -10.95
N LEU A 358 6.02 8.38 -10.07
CA LEU A 358 5.22 8.36 -8.85
C LEU A 358 5.63 9.46 -7.87
N GLN A 359 6.93 9.74 -7.73
CA GLN A 359 7.42 10.86 -6.91
C GLN A 359 6.96 12.22 -7.45
N SER A 360 7.03 12.43 -8.76
CA SER A 360 6.49 13.63 -9.40
C SER A 360 4.99 13.77 -9.13
N ARG A 361 4.24 12.66 -9.25
CA ARG A 361 2.80 12.67 -9.00
C ARG A 361 2.45 12.96 -7.54
N LEU A 362 3.25 12.45 -6.60
CA LEU A 362 3.07 12.70 -5.18
C LEU A 362 3.27 14.20 -4.88
N SER A 363 4.31 14.82 -5.41
CA SER A 363 4.54 16.27 -5.25
C SER A 363 3.40 17.12 -5.83
N GLU A 364 2.86 16.76 -6.99
CA GLU A 364 1.69 17.45 -7.57
C GLU A 364 0.45 17.37 -6.66
N LEU A 365 0.25 16.22 -6.00
CA LEU A 365 -0.87 16.02 -5.09
C LEU A 365 -0.69 16.80 -3.79
N GLU A 366 0.53 16.87 -3.26
CA GLU A 366 0.88 17.71 -2.11
C GLU A 366 0.62 19.19 -2.41
N ASP A 367 1.07 19.68 -3.57
CA ASP A 367 0.82 21.07 -3.99
C ASP A 367 -0.67 21.39 -4.10
N ARG A 368 -1.46 20.46 -4.66
CA ARG A 368 -2.92 20.59 -4.74
C ARG A 368 -3.57 20.59 -3.37
N ASN A 369 -3.12 19.73 -2.46
CA ASN A 369 -3.65 19.67 -1.10
C ASN A 369 -3.35 20.98 -0.36
N ASN A 370 -2.12 21.50 -0.46
CA ASN A 370 -1.72 22.77 0.13
C ASN A 370 -2.58 23.93 -0.41
N ALA A 371 -2.89 23.93 -1.71
CA ALA A 371 -3.78 24.91 -2.33
C ALA A 371 -5.23 24.81 -1.80
N LEU A 372 -5.74 23.60 -1.60
CA LEU A 372 -7.07 23.36 -1.02
C LEU A 372 -7.13 23.78 0.45
N GLU A 373 -6.11 23.47 1.26
CA GLU A 373 -6.01 23.90 2.65
C GLU A 373 -5.99 25.43 2.76
N SER A 374 -5.20 26.09 1.90
CA SER A 374 -5.16 27.56 1.80
C SER A 374 -6.52 28.14 1.40
N SER A 375 -7.21 27.51 0.44
CA SER A 375 -8.55 27.91 0.01
C SER A 375 -9.58 27.76 1.14
N ASN A 376 -9.53 26.66 1.88
CA ASN A 376 -10.41 26.38 3.02
C ASN A 376 -10.17 27.40 4.15
N MET A 377 -8.91 27.72 4.45
CA MET A 377 -8.57 28.75 5.42
C MET A 377 -9.14 30.12 5.02
N ASN A 378 -9.01 30.50 3.75
CA ASN A 378 -9.61 31.73 3.23
C ASN A 378 -11.15 31.72 3.30
N ALA A 379 -11.78 30.58 3.04
CA ALA A 379 -13.23 30.44 3.17
C ALA A 379 -13.69 30.63 4.63
N LYS A 380 -12.97 30.05 5.61
CA LYS A 380 -13.23 30.26 7.04
C LYS A 380 -13.13 31.72 7.44
N ILE A 381 -12.07 32.41 7.01
CA ILE A 381 -11.89 33.85 7.26
C ILE A 381 -13.07 34.65 6.69
N ARG A 382 -13.53 34.32 5.48
CA ARG A 382 -14.71 34.99 4.88
C ARG A 382 -15.99 34.72 5.65
N ILE A 383 -16.21 33.49 6.12
CA ILE A 383 -17.38 33.15 6.95
C ILE A 383 -17.37 33.97 8.24
N GLU A 384 -16.22 34.09 8.90
CA GLU A 384 -16.06 34.93 10.09
C GLU A 384 -16.33 36.41 9.79
N GLN A 385 -15.82 36.94 8.67
CA GLN A 385 -16.10 38.30 8.22
C GLN A 385 -17.60 38.53 7.97
N TYR A 386 -18.29 37.59 7.32
CA TYR A 386 -19.73 37.67 7.11
C TYR A 386 -20.51 37.61 8.43
N ALA A 387 -20.06 36.81 9.40
CA ALA A 387 -20.68 36.77 10.72
C ALA A 387 -20.53 38.10 11.48
N GLU A 388 -19.39 38.80 11.36
CA GLU A 388 -19.23 40.14 11.93
C GLU A 388 -20.09 41.19 11.22
N LEU A 389 -20.17 41.15 9.89
CA LEU A 389 -21.06 42.03 9.12
C LEU A 389 -22.54 41.81 9.49
N ASP A 390 -22.96 40.56 9.74
CA ASP A 390 -24.34 40.27 10.13
C ASP A 390 -24.64 40.78 11.55
N LYS A 391 -23.68 40.68 12.48
CA LYS A 391 -23.79 41.33 13.81
C LYS A 391 -23.91 42.85 13.70
N GLU A 392 -23.12 43.48 12.84
CA GLU A 392 -23.17 44.93 12.61
C GLU A 392 -24.50 45.35 11.97
N ALA A 393 -24.96 44.63 10.94
CA ALA A 393 -26.26 44.83 10.33
C ALA A 393 -27.40 44.69 11.35
N HIS A 394 -27.31 43.72 12.26
CA HIS A 394 -28.29 43.53 13.32
C HIS A 394 -28.30 44.69 14.32
N ARG A 395 -27.12 45.21 14.72
CA ARG A 395 -27.01 46.41 15.57
C ARG A 395 -27.65 47.63 14.91
N LEU A 396 -27.29 47.91 13.65
CA LEU A 396 -27.84 49.03 12.89
C LEU A 396 -29.36 48.94 12.72
N ARG A 397 -29.93 47.74 12.53
CA ARG A 397 -31.38 47.53 12.51
C ARG A 397 -32.03 47.90 13.85
N THR A 398 -31.42 47.49 14.97
CA THR A 398 -31.91 47.84 16.30
C THR A 398 -31.87 49.35 16.53
N ASP A 399 -30.76 50.01 16.18
CA ASP A 399 -30.61 51.47 16.30
C ASP A 399 -31.62 52.22 15.44
N LEU A 400 -31.86 51.76 14.20
CA LEU A 400 -32.88 52.34 13.31
C LEU A 400 -34.28 52.24 13.91
N VAL A 401 -34.65 51.09 14.49
CA VAL A 401 -35.94 50.92 15.16
C VAL A 401 -36.06 51.87 16.36
N GLU A 402 -35.02 52.03 17.17
CA GLU A 402 -35.02 52.99 18.27
C GLU A 402 -35.19 54.43 17.80
N ILE A 403 -34.48 54.82 16.73
CA ILE A 403 -34.58 56.16 16.15
C ILE A 403 -36.00 56.41 15.64
N GLN A 404 -36.59 55.43 14.95
CA GLN A 404 -37.98 55.49 14.46
C GLN A 404 -38.99 55.63 15.62
N GLN A 405 -38.81 54.89 16.71
CA GLN A 405 -39.65 55.01 17.90
C GLN A 405 -39.51 56.39 18.57
N LYS A 406 -38.29 56.91 18.70
CA LYS A 406 -38.01 58.25 19.26
C LYS A 406 -38.60 59.36 18.39
N THR A 407 -38.49 59.26 17.06
CA THR A 407 -39.10 60.23 16.13
C THR A 407 -40.63 60.19 16.20
N ALA A 408 -41.24 59.00 16.18
CA ALA A 408 -42.69 58.87 16.34
C ALA A 408 -43.19 59.43 17.68
N ALA A 409 -42.45 59.22 18.78
CA ALA A 409 -42.76 59.80 20.09
C ALA A 409 -42.65 61.33 20.08
N ASN A 410 -41.62 61.89 19.45
CA ASN A 410 -41.46 63.33 19.30
C ASN A 410 -42.58 63.95 18.46
N GLU A 411 -42.94 63.35 17.33
CA GLU A 411 -44.07 63.80 16.51
C GLU A 411 -45.40 63.77 17.29
N ALA A 412 -45.65 62.71 18.07
CA ALA A 412 -46.82 62.61 18.93
C ALA A 412 -46.84 63.71 20.00
N ASN A 413 -45.68 64.02 20.61
CA ASN A 413 -45.54 65.10 21.58
C ASN A 413 -45.76 66.48 20.94
N SER A 414 -45.19 66.75 19.75
CA SER A 414 -45.42 67.99 19.01
C SER A 414 -46.90 68.18 18.63
N ARG A 415 -47.57 67.10 18.19
CA ARG A 415 -49.03 67.14 17.93
C ARG A 415 -49.83 67.49 19.18
N ARG A 416 -49.48 66.91 20.34
CA ARG A 416 -50.11 67.23 21.64
C ARG A 416 -49.91 68.70 22.06
N GLN A 417 -48.73 69.26 21.82
CA GLN A 417 -48.46 70.68 22.09
C GLN A 417 -49.28 71.60 21.17
N LEU A 418 -49.36 71.30 19.88
CA LEU A 418 -50.19 72.03 18.91
C LEU A 418 -51.69 71.99 19.25
N THR A 419 -52.19 70.89 19.82
CA THR A 419 -53.58 70.83 20.32
C THR A 419 -53.78 71.63 21.60
N ARG A 420 -52.74 71.79 22.44
CA ARG A 420 -52.82 72.58 23.68
C ARG A 420 -52.81 74.09 23.43
N THR A 421 -52.15 74.57 22.38
CA THR A 421 -52.07 76.00 22.06
C THR A 421 -53.28 76.54 21.28
N LYS A 422 -54.22 75.67 20.87
CA LYS A 422 -55.48 76.05 20.21
C LYS A 422 -56.65 76.23 21.19
N HIS A 423 -56.43 75.98 22.47
CA HIS A 423 -57.31 76.34 23.59
C HIS A 423 -56.69 77.51 24.34
#